data_AF-A0A540UWZ1-F1
#
_entry.id   AF-A0A540UWZ1-F1
#
_cell.length_a   1.000
_cell.length_b   1.000
_cell.length_c   1.000
_cell.angle_alpha   90.00
_cell.angle_beta   90.00
_cell.angle_gamma   90.00
#
_symmetry.space_group_name_H-M   'P 1'
#
loop_
_entity.id
_entity.type
_entity.pdbx_description
1 polymer ?
#
loop_
_entity_poly.entity_id
_entity_poly.type
_entity_poly.pdbx_seq_one_letter_code
_entity_poly.pdbx_strand_id
1 'polypeptide(L)'
;IMAMIMSVVGPGDKILVPRNVHKSTMSAIILSGAIPIFIYPEVDEEYGITHGISAESVEKAINTYPDAKALLVINPTYYGFAADLKRIVDIAHSANIPVIVDEAHGIHLKFHDALPISAMEAGADMAATSVHKLGGSLTQSSVLNVREGLVSVNRVQSVLSMLTTTSTSYP
;
A
#
# COMPACT_ATOMS: atom_id res chain seq x y z
N ILE A 1 -6.65 3.23 -1.05
CA ILE A 1 -6.47 2.00 -0.22
C ILE A 1 -7.52 0.93 -0.52
N MET A 2 -8.81 1.16 -0.24
CA MET A 2 -9.85 0.14 -0.48
C MET A 2 -9.87 -0.37 -1.92
N ALA A 3 -9.82 0.55 -2.91
CA ALA A 3 -9.76 0.20 -4.32
C ALA A 3 -8.52 -0.65 -4.67
N MET A 4 -7.37 -0.38 -4.06
CA MET A 4 -6.15 -1.18 -4.29
C MET A 4 -6.35 -2.62 -3.80
N ILE A 5 -6.80 -2.80 -2.55
CA ILE A 5 -6.96 -4.14 -1.97
C ILE A 5 -8.03 -4.92 -2.73
N MET A 6 -9.23 -4.36 -2.90
CA MET A 6 -10.36 -5.05 -3.54
C MET A 6 -10.12 -5.35 -5.03
N SER A 7 -9.16 -4.69 -5.68
CA SER A 7 -8.78 -4.99 -7.06
C SER A 7 -7.77 -6.13 -7.19
N VAL A 8 -7.05 -6.51 -6.13
CA VAL A 8 -6.02 -7.57 -6.19
C VAL A 8 -6.36 -8.83 -5.40
N VAL A 9 -7.34 -8.76 -4.50
CA VAL A 9 -7.82 -9.92 -3.72
C VAL A 9 -9.34 -10.12 -3.81
N GLY A 10 -9.77 -11.36 -3.57
CA GLY A 10 -11.17 -11.75 -3.37
C GLY A 10 -11.35 -12.70 -2.17
N PRO A 11 -12.53 -13.32 -2.04
CA PRO A 11 -12.85 -14.18 -0.90
C PRO A 11 -11.88 -15.37 -0.78
N GLY A 12 -11.27 -15.53 0.40
CA GLY A 12 -10.33 -16.61 0.70
C GLY A 12 -8.89 -16.38 0.22
N ASP A 13 -8.64 -15.35 -0.58
CA ASP A 13 -7.27 -14.98 -0.97
C ASP A 13 -6.48 -14.45 0.23
N LYS A 14 -5.20 -14.81 0.33
CA LYS A 14 -4.31 -14.29 1.37
C LYS A 14 -3.68 -12.97 0.93
N ILE A 15 -3.62 -11.99 1.83
CA ILE A 15 -2.91 -10.73 1.62
C ILE A 15 -1.93 -10.48 2.77
N LEU A 16 -0.67 -10.22 2.44
CA LEU A 16 0.34 -9.83 3.41
C LEU A 16 0.13 -8.35 3.76
N VAL A 17 -0.02 -8.02 5.04
CA VAL A 17 -0.28 -6.65 5.49
C VAL A 17 0.47 -6.32 6.77
N PRO A 18 0.96 -5.07 6.97
CA PRO A 18 1.55 -4.66 8.23
C PRO A 18 0.52 -4.70 9.36
N ARG A 19 0.96 -4.90 10.60
CA ARG A 19 0.04 -4.91 11.75
C ARG A 19 -0.48 -3.51 12.11
N ASN A 20 0.25 -2.45 11.79
CA ASN A 20 -0.08 -1.04 12.07
C ASN A 20 -0.88 -0.36 10.94
N VAL A 21 -1.71 -1.12 10.22
CA VAL A 21 -2.50 -0.59 9.10
C VAL A 21 -3.61 0.37 9.52
N HIS A 22 -3.91 1.33 8.65
CA HIS A 22 -5.05 2.22 8.80
C HIS A 22 -6.38 1.45 8.72
N LYS A 23 -7.44 1.96 9.37
CA LYS A 23 -8.76 1.33 9.41
C LYS A 23 -9.34 0.97 8.02
N SER A 24 -9.02 1.76 6.99
CA SER A 24 -9.49 1.52 5.62
C SER A 24 -8.96 0.21 5.03
N THR A 25 -7.76 -0.22 5.44
CA THR A 25 -7.18 -1.51 5.03
C THR A 25 -8.00 -2.65 5.60
N MET A 26 -8.30 -2.60 6.90
CA MET A 26 -9.15 -3.58 7.56
C MET A 26 -10.56 -3.62 6.97
N SER A 27 -11.17 -2.46 6.69
CA SER A 27 -12.46 -2.40 6.00
C SER A 27 -12.43 -3.05 4.62
N ALA A 28 -11.35 -2.84 3.84
CA ALA A 28 -11.21 -3.46 2.52
C ALA A 28 -11.04 -4.98 2.59
N ILE A 29 -10.29 -5.48 3.58
CA ILE A 29 -10.13 -6.91 3.84
C ILE A 29 -11.49 -7.53 4.18
N ILE A 30 -12.27 -6.90 5.08
CA ILE A 30 -13.61 -7.35 5.43
C ILE A 30 -14.52 -7.40 4.20
N LEU A 31 -14.54 -6.34 3.39
CA LEU A 31 -15.40 -6.26 2.21
C LEU A 31 -15.00 -7.21 1.09
N SER A 32 -13.71 -7.51 0.95
CA SER A 32 -13.21 -8.45 -0.07
C SER A 32 -13.35 -9.92 0.36
N GLY A 33 -13.50 -10.19 1.66
CA GLY A 33 -13.46 -11.56 2.21
C GLY A 33 -12.06 -12.18 2.18
N ALA A 34 -11.02 -11.37 2.00
CA ALA A 34 -9.63 -11.82 2.01
C ALA A 34 -9.17 -12.19 3.42
N ILE A 35 -8.15 -13.04 3.50
CA ILE A 35 -7.52 -13.49 4.74
C ILE A 35 -6.24 -12.67 4.96
N PRO A 36 -6.18 -11.79 5.98
CA PRO A 36 -4.99 -11.02 6.26
C PRO A 36 -3.93 -11.88 6.95
N ILE A 37 -2.71 -11.83 6.43
CA ILE A 37 -1.51 -12.36 7.07
C ILE A 37 -0.71 -11.17 7.58
N PHE A 38 -0.63 -11.01 8.91
CA PHE A 38 0.01 -9.85 9.51
C PHE A 38 1.53 -10.02 9.58
N ILE A 39 2.24 -9.00 9.10
CA ILE A 39 3.67 -8.79 9.32
C ILE A 39 3.81 -7.73 10.42
N TYR A 40 4.57 -8.05 11.46
CA TYR A 40 4.78 -7.13 12.58
C TYR A 40 5.86 -6.10 12.20
N PRO A 41 5.57 -4.79 12.29
CA PRO A 41 6.57 -3.75 12.07
C PRO A 41 7.65 -3.78 13.15
N GLU A 42 8.82 -3.22 12.82
CA GLU A 42 9.87 -2.97 13.82
C GLU A 42 9.40 -1.90 14.81
N VAL A 43 9.76 -2.06 16.09
CA VAL A 43 9.41 -1.12 17.15
C VAL A 43 10.68 -0.49 17.70
N ASP A 44 10.68 0.84 17.75
CA ASP A 44 11.70 1.58 18.47
C ASP A 44 11.36 1.57 19.97
N GLU A 45 12.18 0.91 20.78
CA GLU A 45 11.95 0.82 22.22
C GLU A 45 12.28 2.12 22.97
N GLU A 46 13.13 2.99 22.41
CA GLU A 46 13.50 4.28 23.02
C GLU A 46 12.35 5.27 22.91
N TYR A 47 11.77 5.40 21.70
CA TYR A 47 10.70 6.36 21.43
C TYR A 47 9.29 5.76 21.49
N GLY A 48 9.17 4.42 21.60
CA GLY A 48 7.89 3.72 21.64
C GLY A 48 7.09 3.83 20.33
N ILE A 49 7.77 4.04 19.20
CA ILE A 49 7.14 4.23 17.89
C ILE A 49 7.25 2.98 17.02
N THR A 50 6.23 2.74 16.21
CA THR A 50 6.30 1.69 15.18
C THR A 50 6.89 2.25 13.90
N HIS A 51 7.92 1.58 13.39
CA HIS A 51 8.47 1.82 12.07
C HIS A 51 7.66 1.07 11.00
N GLY A 52 8.27 0.88 9.83
CA GLY A 52 7.74 0.03 8.78
C GLY A 52 8.06 -1.46 9.00
N ILE A 53 7.68 -2.27 8.03
CA ILE A 53 8.16 -3.66 7.92
C ILE A 53 9.55 -3.68 7.26
N SER A 54 10.41 -4.60 7.69
CA SER A 54 11.74 -4.80 7.11
C SER A 54 11.69 -5.72 5.88
N ALA A 55 12.67 -5.60 4.98
CA ALA A 55 12.78 -6.48 3.81
C ALA A 55 12.90 -7.97 4.20
N GLU A 56 13.60 -8.24 5.30
CA GLU A 56 13.78 -9.56 5.89
C GLU A 56 12.45 -10.14 6.39
N SER A 57 11.62 -9.31 7.05
CA SER A 57 10.28 -9.73 7.50
C SER A 57 9.35 -10.06 6.32
N VAL A 58 9.46 -9.30 5.22
CA VAL A 58 8.73 -9.54 3.97
C VAL A 58 9.18 -10.84 3.31
N GLU A 59 10.49 -11.05 3.16
CA GLU A 59 11.05 -12.27 2.58
C GLU A 59 10.59 -13.51 3.36
N LYS A 60 10.67 -13.46 4.69
CA LYS A 60 10.17 -14.54 5.56
C LYS A 60 8.67 -14.79 5.36
N ALA A 61 7.87 -13.73 5.29
CA ALA A 61 6.42 -13.85 5.10
C ALA A 61 6.07 -14.47 3.74
N ILE A 62 6.75 -14.05 2.67
CA ILE A 62 6.55 -14.60 1.33
C ILE A 62 6.96 -16.07 1.26
N ASN A 63 8.10 -16.43 1.85
CA ASN A 63 8.54 -17.83 1.90
C ASN A 63 7.58 -18.72 2.70
N THR A 64 6.92 -18.16 3.72
CA THR A 64 5.93 -18.89 4.54
C THR A 64 4.56 -18.98 3.85
N TYR A 65 4.19 -17.94 3.09
CA TYR A 65 2.89 -17.81 2.42
C TYR A 65 3.10 -17.49 0.93
N PRO A 66 3.67 -18.43 0.15
CA PRO A 66 3.95 -18.21 -1.27
C PRO A 66 2.68 -18.06 -2.12
N ASP A 67 1.52 -18.41 -1.56
CA ASP A 67 0.21 -18.27 -2.21
C ASP A 67 -0.48 -16.92 -1.92
N ALA A 68 0.20 -16.00 -1.24
CA ALA A 68 -0.32 -14.64 -1.04
C ALA A 68 -0.54 -13.93 -2.39
N LYS A 69 -1.67 -13.23 -2.50
CA LYS A 69 -2.08 -12.53 -3.73
C LYS A 69 -1.57 -11.12 -3.86
N ALA A 70 -1.19 -10.50 -2.75
CA ALA A 70 -0.62 -9.16 -2.74
C ALA A 70 0.14 -8.92 -1.43
N LEU A 71 1.07 -7.98 -1.48
CA LEU A 71 1.72 -7.37 -0.33
C LEU A 71 1.29 -5.91 -0.23
N LEU A 72 0.72 -5.52 0.91
CA LEU A 72 0.53 -4.11 1.25
C LEU A 72 1.73 -3.60 2.03
N VAL A 73 2.22 -2.40 1.71
CA VAL A 73 3.27 -1.71 2.47
C VAL A 73 2.77 -0.32 2.83
N ILE A 74 3.12 0.17 4.02
CA ILE A 74 2.87 1.57 4.43
C ILE A 74 4.21 2.29 4.30
N ASN A 75 4.30 3.25 3.40
CA ASN A 75 5.53 4.00 3.18
C ASN A 75 5.23 5.42 2.66
N PRO A 76 5.66 6.49 3.35
CA PRO A 76 6.28 6.49 4.66
C PRO A 76 5.25 6.20 5.77
N THR A 77 5.72 5.85 6.97
CA THR A 77 4.86 5.75 8.15
C THR A 77 4.42 7.14 8.65
N TYR A 78 3.48 7.17 9.60
CA TYR A 78 3.03 8.42 10.21
C TYR A 78 4.17 9.25 10.82
N TYR A 79 5.19 8.58 11.34
CA TYR A 79 6.38 9.22 11.96
C TYR A 79 7.46 9.59 10.94
N GLY A 80 7.19 9.45 9.63
CA GLY A 80 8.14 9.80 8.57
C GLY A 80 9.21 8.74 8.29
N PHE A 81 9.08 7.54 8.86
CA PHE A 81 9.99 6.44 8.54
C PHE A 81 9.71 5.91 7.14
N ALA A 82 10.75 5.83 6.30
CA ALA A 82 10.69 5.21 4.99
C ALA A 82 11.46 3.88 5.00
N ALA A 83 10.81 2.82 4.54
CA ALA A 83 11.43 1.51 4.41
C ALA A 83 12.34 1.44 3.17
N ASP A 84 13.19 0.41 3.09
CA ASP A 84 13.86 0.02 1.84
C ASP A 84 12.85 -0.59 0.86
N LEU A 85 12.00 0.30 0.33
CA LEU A 85 10.84 -0.08 -0.46
C LEU A 85 11.26 -0.74 -1.78
N LYS A 86 12.41 -0.34 -2.34
CA LYS A 86 12.92 -0.95 -3.58
C LYS A 86 13.23 -2.42 -3.37
N ARG A 87 13.97 -2.75 -2.32
CA ARG A 87 14.29 -4.15 -1.98
C ARG A 87 13.04 -4.96 -1.67
N ILE A 88 12.08 -4.38 -0.94
CA ILE A 88 10.79 -5.04 -0.66
C ILE A 88 10.03 -5.36 -1.96
N VAL A 89 9.97 -4.43 -2.90
CA VAL A 89 9.34 -4.62 -4.21
C VAL A 89 10.05 -5.73 -4.98
N ASP A 90 11.38 -5.71 -5.05
CA ASP A 90 12.14 -6.70 -5.80
C ASP A 90 11.96 -8.12 -5.22
N ILE A 91 11.92 -8.27 -3.88
CA ILE A 91 11.62 -9.55 -3.21
C ILE A 91 10.22 -10.04 -3.58
N ALA A 92 9.20 -9.18 -3.47
CA ALA A 92 7.82 -9.56 -3.77
C ALA A 92 7.60 -9.93 -5.25
N HIS A 93 8.19 -9.15 -6.15
CA HIS A 93 8.12 -9.41 -7.59
C HIS A 93 8.84 -10.71 -7.98
N SER A 94 9.91 -11.09 -7.30
CA SER A 94 10.58 -12.39 -7.52
C SER A 94 9.66 -13.60 -7.23
N ALA A 95 8.64 -13.41 -6.38
CA ALA A 95 7.59 -14.39 -6.08
C ALA A 95 6.29 -14.15 -6.87
N ASN A 96 6.29 -13.24 -7.85
CA ASN A 96 5.12 -12.85 -8.64
C ASN A 96 3.96 -12.31 -7.77
N ILE A 97 4.29 -11.62 -6.68
CA ILE A 97 3.33 -11.00 -5.77
C ILE A 97 3.33 -9.48 -6.03
N PRO A 98 2.18 -8.87 -6.42
CA PRO A 98 2.10 -7.43 -6.60
C PRO A 98 2.23 -6.69 -5.26
N VAL A 99 2.89 -5.53 -5.31
CA VAL A 99 3.07 -4.64 -4.16
C VAL A 99 2.17 -3.41 -4.29
N ILE A 100 1.32 -3.21 -3.28
CA ILE A 100 0.40 -2.08 -3.19
C ILE A 100 0.80 -1.21 -1.99
N VAL A 101 0.98 0.09 -2.20
CA VAL A 101 1.56 0.97 -1.18
C VAL A 101 0.54 2.00 -0.69
N ASP A 102 0.31 2.00 0.63
CA ASP A 102 -0.31 3.12 1.32
C ASP A 102 0.75 4.21 1.51
N GLU A 103 0.80 5.12 0.53
CA GLU A 103 1.68 6.29 0.49
C GLU A 103 0.91 7.55 0.92
N ALA A 104 -0.03 7.42 1.87
CA ALA A 104 -0.90 8.52 2.26
C ALA A 104 -0.13 9.78 2.69
N HIS A 105 1.06 9.62 3.29
CA HIS A 105 1.94 10.71 3.72
C HIS A 105 3.10 10.98 2.74
N GLY A 106 3.19 10.29 1.60
CA GLY A 106 4.35 10.37 0.71
C GLY A 106 4.16 11.20 -0.57
N ILE A 107 3.06 11.96 -0.71
CA ILE A 107 2.77 12.74 -1.92
C ILE A 107 3.92 13.67 -2.35
N HIS A 108 4.71 14.16 -1.39
CA HIS A 108 5.79 15.11 -1.61
C HIS A 108 7.14 14.46 -1.99
N LEU A 109 7.27 13.13 -1.83
CA LEU A 109 8.55 12.42 -1.94
C LEU A 109 9.22 12.58 -3.30
N LYS A 110 8.43 12.54 -4.38
CA LYS A 110 8.95 12.60 -5.76
C LYS A 110 9.59 13.95 -6.13
N PHE A 111 9.35 15.02 -5.36
CA PHE A 111 9.69 16.38 -5.77
C PHE A 111 11.05 16.88 -5.27
N HIS A 112 11.83 16.06 -4.56
CA HIS A 112 13.16 16.46 -4.11
C HIS A 112 14.09 15.25 -3.88
N ASP A 113 15.29 15.27 -4.45
CA ASP A 113 16.22 14.12 -4.45
C ASP A 113 16.76 13.75 -3.06
N ALA A 114 16.71 14.67 -2.09
CA ALA A 114 17.07 14.38 -0.70
C ALA A 114 15.97 13.63 0.08
N LEU A 115 14.79 13.43 -0.50
CA LEU A 115 13.72 12.64 0.10
C LEU A 115 13.85 11.17 -0.30
N PRO A 116 13.27 10.25 0.48
CA PRO A 116 13.14 8.86 0.08
C PRO A 116 12.43 8.73 -1.28
N ILE A 117 12.77 7.67 -2.02
CA ILE A 117 12.08 7.35 -3.28
C ILE A 117 10.59 7.14 -3.06
N SER A 118 9.76 7.57 -4.01
CA SER A 118 8.34 7.26 -4.00
C SER A 118 8.05 5.79 -4.30
N ALA A 119 6.86 5.32 -3.95
CA ALA A 119 6.40 3.96 -4.22
C ALA A 119 6.45 3.60 -5.70
N MET A 120 6.06 4.53 -6.56
CA MET A 120 6.08 4.30 -8.01
C MET A 120 7.52 4.25 -8.56
N GLU A 121 8.47 4.99 -7.98
CA GLU A 121 9.90 4.89 -8.34
C GLU A 121 10.52 3.58 -7.85
N ALA A 122 10.16 3.13 -6.65
CA ALA A 122 10.58 1.83 -6.12
C ALA A 122 10.08 0.66 -6.99
N GLY A 123 8.98 0.87 -7.69
CA GLY A 123 8.45 -0.06 -8.67
C GLY A 123 7.15 -0.74 -8.26
N ALA A 124 6.48 -0.24 -7.22
CA ALA A 124 5.19 -0.74 -6.78
C ALA A 124 4.16 -0.73 -7.92
N ASP A 125 3.21 -1.65 -7.82
CA ASP A 125 2.15 -1.86 -8.81
C ASP A 125 1.00 -0.86 -8.62
N MET A 126 0.76 -0.44 -7.36
CA MET A 126 -0.16 0.64 -7.03
C MET A 126 0.33 1.45 -5.85
N ALA A 127 0.05 2.75 -5.85
CA ALA A 127 0.33 3.64 -4.71
C ALA A 127 -0.82 4.63 -4.51
N ALA A 128 -1.35 4.69 -3.28
CA ALA A 128 -2.38 5.65 -2.89
C ALA A 128 -1.80 6.77 -2.03
N THR A 129 -1.89 8.01 -2.50
CA THR A 129 -1.42 9.21 -1.80
C THR A 129 -2.57 10.10 -1.37
N SER A 130 -2.54 10.63 -0.14
CA SER A 130 -3.54 11.60 0.34
C SER A 130 -3.05 13.02 0.05
N VAL A 131 -3.50 13.59 -1.06
CA VAL A 131 -3.07 14.94 -1.50
C VAL A 131 -3.46 15.99 -0.44
N HIS A 132 -4.60 15.81 0.23
CA HIS A 132 -5.07 16.74 1.26
C HIS A 132 -4.24 16.77 2.55
N LYS A 133 -3.30 15.84 2.74
CA LYS A 133 -2.44 15.82 3.93
C LYS A 133 -1.23 16.73 3.74
N LEU A 134 -0.42 16.43 2.73
CA LEU A 134 0.89 17.07 2.52
C LEU A 134 1.06 17.61 1.09
N GLY A 135 0.01 17.59 0.27
CA GLY A 135 0.01 18.03 -1.13
C GLY A 135 -0.78 19.31 -1.39
N GLY A 136 -1.42 19.90 -0.38
CA GLY A 136 -2.06 21.23 -0.49
C GLY A 136 -3.44 21.26 -1.15
N SER A 137 -4.21 20.17 -1.09
CA SER A 137 -5.58 20.09 -1.66
C SER A 137 -6.67 19.97 -0.59
N LEU A 138 -7.94 20.08 -1.01
CA LEU A 138 -9.10 19.96 -0.12
C LEU A 138 -9.25 18.55 0.48
N THR A 139 -9.74 18.46 1.72
CA THR A 139 -10.00 17.20 2.42
C THR A 139 -10.78 16.21 1.54
N GLN A 140 -10.47 14.91 1.68
CA GLN A 140 -10.98 13.79 0.87
C GLN A 140 -10.33 13.62 -0.52
N SER A 141 -9.56 14.59 -1.02
CA SER A 141 -8.83 14.40 -2.27
C SER A 141 -7.63 13.45 -2.11
N SER A 142 -7.48 12.54 -3.06
CA SER A 142 -6.41 11.53 -3.10
C SER A 142 -6.11 11.15 -4.55
N VAL A 143 -4.93 10.58 -4.76
CA VAL A 143 -4.50 10.04 -6.06
C VAL A 143 -4.15 8.57 -5.87
N LEU A 144 -4.58 7.74 -6.81
CA LEU A 144 -4.18 6.35 -6.94
C LEU A 144 -3.38 6.21 -8.22
N ASN A 145 -2.07 5.99 -8.10
CA ASN A 145 -1.21 5.63 -9.21
C ASN A 145 -1.26 4.12 -9.42
N VAL A 146 -1.28 3.68 -10.68
CA VAL A 146 -1.39 2.26 -11.07
C VAL A 146 -0.39 1.98 -12.18
N ARG A 147 0.32 0.86 -12.09
CA ARG A 147 1.23 0.34 -13.10
C ARG A 147 0.65 -0.97 -13.64
N GLU A 148 0.41 -1.04 -14.95
CA GLU A 148 -0.04 -2.29 -15.60
C GLU A 148 1.05 -3.36 -15.52
N GLY A 149 0.66 -4.63 -15.36
CA GLY A 149 1.58 -5.77 -15.26
C GLY A 149 1.01 -6.85 -14.36
N LEU A 150 1.47 -6.89 -13.10
CA LEU A 150 0.93 -7.82 -12.08
C LEU A 150 -0.49 -7.45 -11.63
N VAL A 151 -0.92 -6.22 -11.90
CA VAL A 151 -2.27 -5.71 -11.63
C VAL A 151 -2.93 -5.23 -12.93
N SER A 152 -4.26 -5.28 -12.97
CA SER A 152 -5.05 -4.85 -14.14
C SER A 152 -5.68 -3.47 -13.91
N VAL A 153 -5.30 -2.48 -14.71
CA VAL A 153 -5.89 -1.12 -14.64
C VAL A 153 -7.41 -1.15 -14.83
N ASN A 154 -7.93 -1.98 -15.74
CA ASN A 154 -9.37 -2.11 -15.99
C ASN A 154 -10.14 -2.59 -14.75
N ARG A 155 -9.58 -3.57 -14.03
CA ARG A 155 -10.16 -4.06 -12.78
C ARG A 155 -10.10 -3.00 -11.69
N VAL A 156 -8.97 -2.30 -11.56
CA VAL A 156 -8.82 -1.18 -10.61
C VAL A 156 -9.86 -0.10 -10.89
N GLN A 157 -10.05 0.29 -12.14
CA GLN A 157 -11.04 1.30 -12.53
C GLN A 157 -12.47 0.87 -12.20
N SER A 158 -12.82 -0.40 -12.45
CA SER A 158 -14.13 -0.95 -12.12
C SER A 158 -14.38 -0.93 -10.61
N VAL A 159 -13.39 -1.34 -9.81
CA VAL A 159 -13.48 -1.30 -8.34
C VAL A 159 -13.55 0.13 -7.82
N LEU A 160 -12.76 1.05 -8.37
CA LEU A 160 -12.82 2.46 -8.01
C LEU A 160 -14.21 3.02 -8.26
N SER A 161 -14.79 2.76 -9.44
CA SER A 161 -16.14 3.20 -9.79
C SER A 161 -17.22 2.64 -8.86
N MET A 162 -17.06 1.44 -8.31
CA MET A 162 -18.00 0.87 -7.33
C MET A 162 -17.91 1.54 -5.95
N LEU A 163 -16.73 2.05 -5.59
CA LEU A 163 -16.47 2.65 -4.28
C LEU A 163 -16.74 4.16 -4.25
N THR A 164 -16.69 4.83 -5.39
CA THR A 164 -16.90 6.27 -5.51
C THR A 164 -18.36 6.61 -5.78
N THR A 165 -18.80 7.77 -5.27
CA THR A 165 -20.10 8.35 -5.65
C THR A 165 -20.14 8.63 -7.15
N THR A 166 -21.30 8.44 -7.78
CA THR A 166 -21.57 8.87 -9.16
C THR A 166 -21.65 10.39 -9.30
N SER A 167 -21.75 11.11 -8.17
CA SER A 167 -21.91 12.57 -8.11
C SER A 167 -20.79 13.18 -7.27
N THR A 168 -19.60 13.30 -7.86
CA THR A 168 -18.40 13.84 -7.18
C THR A 168 -18.54 15.34 -6.94
N SER A 169 -17.85 15.86 -5.92
CA SER A 169 -17.63 17.31 -5.78
C SER A 169 -16.68 17.78 -6.88
N TYR A 170 -17.02 18.88 -7.55
CA TYR A 170 -16.22 19.48 -8.63
C TYR A 170 -15.21 20.52 -8.10
N PRO A 171 -15.56 21.35 -7.08
CA PRO A 171 -14.58 22.18 -6.38
C PRO A 171 -13.48 21.38 -5.69
#